data_AF-A0A4Y7TQP1-F1
#
_entry.id   AF-A0A4Y7TQP1-F1
#
_cell.length_a   1.000
_cell.length_b   1.000
_cell.length_c   1.000
_cell.angle_alpha   90.00
_cell.angle_beta   90.00
_cell.angle_gamma   90.00
#
_symmetry.space_group_name_H-M   'P 1'
#
loop_
_entity.id
_entity.type
_entity.pdbx_description
1 polymer ?
#
loop_
_entity_poly.entity_id
_entity_poly.type
_entity_poly.pdbx_seq_one_letter_code
_entity_poly.pdbx_strand_id
1 'polypeptide(L)' 'SSNNLAAPTAQITVEALLRQHASSADPKGAALDQVVNERNTLSSQNAQLWKLVEKQRAGYNTILKEFERIRGERDSWKSR' A
#
# COMPACT_ATOMS: atom_id res chain seq x y z
N SER A 1 5.57 -7.13 -14.45
CA SER A 1 5.01 -6.35 -13.33
C SER A 1 3.99 -7.21 -12.61
N SER A 2 4.35 -7.75 -11.45
CA SER A 2 3.47 -8.65 -10.69
C SER A 2 2.51 -7.82 -9.84
N ASN A 3 1.24 -7.75 -10.26
CA ASN A 3 0.15 -7.26 -9.42
C ASN A 3 -0.11 -8.29 -8.32
N ASN A 4 0.50 -8.09 -7.15
CA ASN A 4 0.09 -8.79 -5.93
C ASN A 4 -1.19 -8.11 -5.41
N LEU A 5 -2.34 -8.57 -5.90
CA LEU A 5 -3.61 -8.34 -5.23
C LEU A 5 -3.51 -9.04 -3.87
N ALA A 6 -3.33 -8.26 -2.80
CA ALA A 6 -3.29 -8.78 -1.44
C ALA A 6 -4.56 -9.60 -1.20
N ALA A 7 -4.39 -10.86 -0.80
CA ALA A 7 -5.51 -11.73 -0.42
C ALA A 7 -6.36 -11.03 0.65
N PRO A 8 -7.69 -11.28 0.68
CA PRO A 8 -8.54 -10.70 1.72
C PRO A 8 -7.98 -11.07 3.09
N THR A 9 -7.66 -10.05 3.90
CA THR A 9 -7.21 -10.24 5.27
C THR A 9 -8.33 -10.91 6.05
N ALA A 10 -8.17 -12.20 6.32
CA ALA A 10 -9.07 -12.94 7.19
C ALA A 10 -9.19 -12.20 8.53
N GLN A 11 -10.40 -12.16 9.10
CA GLN A 11 -10.62 -11.52 10.40
C GLN A 11 -9.78 -12.22 11.47
N ILE A 12 -8.84 -11.48 12.05
CA ILE A 12 -8.02 -11.95 13.15
C ILE A 12 -8.85 -11.82 14.43
N THR A 13 -9.18 -12.95 15.06
CA THR A 13 -9.82 -12.98 16.38
C THR A 13 -8.86 -13.51 17.43
N VAL A 14 -8.96 -12.96 18.65
CA VAL A 14 -8.11 -13.37 19.77
C VAL A 14 -8.25 -14.86 20.06
N GLU A 15 -9.47 -15.38 20.02
CA GLU A 15 -9.78 -16.80 20.28
C GLU A 15 -9.17 -17.74 19.23
N ALA A 16 -9.12 -17.33 17.96
CA ALA A 16 -8.50 -18.12 16.91
C ALA A 16 -6.97 -18.19 17.10
N LEU A 17 -6.34 -17.07 17.44
CA LEU A 17 -4.90 -17.00 17.70
C LEU A 17 -4.49 -17.79 18.95
N LEU A 18 -5.25 -17.67 20.03
CA LEU A 18 -4.98 -18.45 21.25
C LEU A 18 -5.13 -19.95 20.99
N ARG A 19 -6.12 -20.36 20.18
CA ARG A 19 -6.25 -21.76 19.74
C ARG A 19 -5.09 -22.20 18.85
N GLN A 20 -4.62 -21.33 17.96
CA GLN A 20 -3.47 -21.60 17.10
C GLN A 20 -2.19 -21.87 17.91
N HIS A 21 -2.00 -21.15 19.02
CA HIS A 21 -0.82 -21.29 19.89
C HIS A 21 -1.04 -22.14 21.14
N ALA A 22 -2.14 -22.90 21.22
CA ALA A 22 -2.54 -23.62 22.43
C ALA A 22 -1.51 -24.64 22.94
N SER A 23 -0.64 -25.16 22.06
CA SER A 23 0.44 -26.10 22.39
C SER A 23 1.78 -25.43 22.72
N SER A 24 1.87 -24.10 22.64
CA SER A 24 3.06 -23.34 23.05
C SER A 24 3.25 -23.39 24.57
N ALA A 25 4.51 -23.26 25.01
CA ALA A 25 4.82 -23.10 26.43
C ALA A 25 4.20 -21.81 27.01
N ASP A 26 4.06 -20.77 26.18
CA ASP A 26 3.30 -19.56 26.47
C ASP A 26 2.38 -19.22 25.27
N PRO A 27 1.13 -19.71 25.26
CA PRO A 27 0.19 -19.45 24.18
C PRO A 27 -0.16 -17.97 24.02
N LYS A 28 -0.17 -17.19 25.11
CA LYS A 28 -0.53 -15.78 25.08
C LYS A 28 0.62 -14.94 24.51
N GLY A 29 1.85 -15.21 24.97
CA GLY A 29 3.05 -14.58 24.42
C GLY A 29 3.20 -14.85 22.93
N ALA A 30 3.09 -16.11 22.51
CA ALA A 30 3.21 -16.49 21.11
C ALA A 30 2.14 -15.85 20.21
N ALA A 31 0.88 -15.79 20.69
CA ALA A 31 -0.20 -15.10 19.99
C ALA A 31 0.05 -13.58 19.87
N LEU A 32 0.55 -12.95 20.94
CA LEU A 32 0.87 -11.52 20.94
C LEU A 32 2.00 -11.19 19.96
N ASP A 33 3.08 -11.98 19.96
CA ASP A 33 4.22 -11.81 19.07
C ASP A 33 3.79 -11.92 17.60
N GLN A 34 2.95 -12.90 17.26
CA GLN A 34 2.39 -13.03 15.92
C GLN A 34 1.61 -11.76 15.51
N VAL A 35 0.67 -11.30 16.34
CA VAL A 35 -0.16 -10.12 16.02
C VAL A 35 0.67 -8.86 15.90
N VAL A 36 1.69 -8.68 16.75
CA VAL A 36 2.59 -7.54 16.68
C VAL A 36 3.37 -7.57 15.36
N ASN A 37 3.90 -8.72 14.96
CA ASN A 37 4.63 -8.87 13.71
C ASN A 37 3.75 -8.63 12.48
N GLU A 38 2.52 -9.16 12.47
CA GLU A 38 1.55 -8.93 11.40
C GLU A 38 1.18 -7.44 11.31
N ARG A 39 0.89 -6.80 12.44
CA ARG A 39 0.59 -5.36 12.50
C ARG A 39 1.75 -4.51 11.97
N ASN A 40 2.99 -4.84 12.37
CA ASN A 40 4.18 -4.13 11.90
C ASN A 40 4.37 -4.29 10.38
N THR A 41 4.13 -5.49 9.86
CA THR A 41 4.19 -5.77 8.43
C THR A 41 3.15 -4.97 7.66
N LEU A 42 1.89 -4.98 8.11
CA LEU A 42 0.81 -4.21 7.50
C LEU A 42 1.07 -2.70 7.58
N SER A 43 1.60 -2.20 8.69
CA SER A 43 1.97 -0.79 8.84
C SER A 43 3.06 -0.38 7.85
N SER A 44 4.07 -1.22 7.64
CA SER A 44 5.14 -0.99 6.67
C SER A 44 4.58 -0.97 5.23
N GLN A 45 3.72 -1.94 4.89
CA GLN A 45 3.05 -1.98 3.59
C GLN A 45 2.18 -0.74 3.36
N ASN A 46 1.42 -0.30 4.37
CA ASN A 46 0.59 0.90 4.28
C ASN A 46 1.45 2.15 4.01
N ALA A 47 2.57 2.31 4.72
CA ALA A 47 3.50 3.41 4.47
C ALA A 47 4.09 3.39 3.06
N GLN A 48 4.36 2.21 2.49
CA GLN A 48 4.83 2.07 1.11
C GLN A 48 3.74 2.42 0.09
N LEU A 49 2.51 1.95 0.31
CA LEU A 49 1.36 2.28 -0.52
C LEU A 49 1.12 3.80 -0.54
N TRP A 50 1.21 4.45 0.62
CA TRP A 50 1.08 5.90 0.69
C TRP A 50 2.15 6.63 -0.13
N LYS A 51 3.42 6.22 -0.02
CA LYS A 51 4.51 6.76 -0.85
C LYS A 51 4.24 6.55 -2.34
N LEU A 52 3.68 5.41 -2.74
CA LEU A 52 3.34 5.12 -4.13
C LEU A 52 2.22 6.03 -4.63
N VAL A 53 1.16 6.20 -3.84
CA VAL A 53 0.05 7.12 -4.16
C VAL A 53 0.59 8.54 -4.32
N GLU A 54 1.46 8.99 -3.41
CA GLU A 54 2.03 10.33 -3.48
C GLU A 54 2.90 10.52 -4.73
N LYS A 55 3.73 9.52 -5.06
CA LYS A 55 4.52 9.52 -6.30
C LYS A 55 3.63 9.59 -7.54
N GLN A 56 2.52 8.85 -7.56
CA GLN A 56 1.57 8.87 -8.67
C GLN A 56 0.88 10.23 -8.82
N ARG A 57 0.49 10.87 -7.70
CA ARG A 57 -0.07 12.24 -7.70
C ARG A 57 0.91 13.25 -8.29
N ALA A 58 2.18 13.19 -7.88
CA ALA A 58 3.21 14.06 -8.42
C ALA A 58 3.43 13.83 -9.93
N GLY A 59 3.52 12.57 -10.36
CA GLY A 59 3.68 12.22 -11.77
C GLY A 59 2.51 12.68 -12.64
N TYR A 60 1.27 12.56 -12.14
CA TYR A 60 0.07 13.04 -12.84
C TYR A 60 0.12 14.56 -13.07
N ASN A 61 0.49 15.34 -12.05
CA ASN A 61 0.62 16.79 -12.18
C ASN A 61 1.70 17.19 -13.20
N THR A 62 2.81 16.45 -13.28
CA THR A 62 3.85 16.67 -14.29
C THR A 62 3.32 16.42 -15.70
N ILE A 63 2.63 15.30 -15.92
CA ILE A 63 2.05 14.94 -17.22
C ILE A 63 1.04 16.00 -17.68
N LEU A 64 0.19 16.49 -16.78
CA LEU A 64 -0.76 17.57 -17.09
C LEU A 64 -0.06 18.85 -17.55
N LYS A 65 1.03 19.25 -16.89
CA LYS A 65 1.80 20.44 -17.29
C LYS A 65 2.43 20.27 -18.68
N GLU A 66 3.01 19.11 -18.95
CA GLU A 66 3.57 18.81 -20.27
C GLU A 66 2.49 18.80 -21.35
N PHE A 67 1.30 18.27 -21.04
CA PHE A 67 0.18 18.28 -21.97
C PHE A 67 -0.25 19.71 -22.33
N GLU A 68 -0.39 20.59 -21.35
CA GLU A 68 -0.74 22.00 -21.60
C GLU A 68 0.35 22.75 -22.37
N ARG A 69 1.64 22.47 -22.09
CA ARG A 69 2.76 23.04 -22.85
C ARG A 69 2.69 22.64 -24.34
N ILE A 70 2.55 21.35 -24.63
CA ILE A 70 2.45 20.82 -26.00
C ILE A 70 1.24 21.41 -26.73
N ARG A 71 0.11 21.56 -26.01
CA ARG A 71 -1.08 22.23 -26.52
C ARG A 71 -0.80 23.67 -26.92
N GLY A 72 -0.16 24.44 -26.05
CA GLY A 72 0.22 25.83 -26.33
C GLY A 72 1.17 25.96 -27.52
N GLU A 73 2.18 25.09 -27.60
CA GLU A 73 3.10 25.03 -28.76
C GLU A 73 2.33 24.78 -30.06
N ARG A 74 1.51 23.73 -30.11
CA ARG A 74 0.70 23.40 -31.28
C ARG A 74 -0.19 24.57 -31.70
N ASP A 75 -0.84 25.22 -30.74
CA ASP A 75 -1.76 26.32 -31.04
C ASP A 75 -0.98 27.54 -31.58
N SER A 76 0.24 27.80 -31.09
CA SER A 76 1.13 28.82 -31.63
C SER A 76 1.55 28.55 -33.08
N TRP A 77 1.85 27.28 -33.43
CA TRP A 77 2.21 26.87 -34.79
C TRP A 77 1.05 27.01 -35.76
N LYS A 78 -0.19 26.76 -35.31
CA LYS A 78 -1.40 26.95 -36.12
C LYS A 78 -1.77 28.43 -36.33
N SER A 79 -1.32 29.32 -35.45
CA SER A 79 -1.59 30.76 -35.55
C SER A 79 -0.62 31.52 -36.45
N ARG A 80 0.44 30.84 -36.92
CA ARG A 80 1.38 31.34 -37.94
C ARG A 80 0.95 30.90 -39.32
#